data_AF-A0A3B3UCE8-F1
#
_entry.id   AF-A0A3B3UCE8-F1
#
_cell.length_a   1.000
_cell.length_b   1.000
_cell.length_c   1.000
_cell.angle_alpha   90.00
_cell.angle_beta   90.00
_cell.angle_gamma   90.00
#
_symmetry.space_group_name_H-M   'P 1'
#
loop_
_entity.id
_entity.type
_entity.pdbx_description
1 polymer ?
#
loop_
_entity_poly.entity_id
_entity_poly.type
_entity_poly.pdbx_seq_one_letter_code
_entity_poly.pdbx_strand_id
1 'polypeptide(L)'
;MYVLQVSGIVGRADVLACLLFLLTFHLYIRSIDEWVFEDSFPSTVSPGSLLISLFLGTCAMLVKETGITVFGVCLLYDALVLCHCFVLQVVMIMSIRLWLMGGSMPLFSEQDNPASFSPHLLTRFLTYSYLLSFNAWLLLAPVVLCYDWQVGSIPLVESLGDVRNLATILLAAVMIALCLHCLFSLKRQENKEVLVGIFFLVFPFIPASNLFFRVGFVVAERVLYMPSMGYCILVAAGLGRLFSVAGRWGTTLLSVFMLLLILLFSWKTVQQNTVWLSREALFRSGFKTVPHNAKVHYNYANFLKDSARHEEAIYHYNNALRLYPRHASAMNNLGTLTRSPDEAEHYYRKALEINPHHNRALFNLGNLLKSGKNKFWKSCMQGRPKPPWGPK
;
A
#
# COMPACT_ATOMS: atom_id res chain seq x y z
N MET A 1 22.00 5.24 7.25
CA MET A 1 21.91 4.17 6.23
C MET A 1 21.00 2.98 6.61
N TYR A 2 20.52 2.86 7.86
CA TYR A 2 19.76 1.69 8.36
C TYR A 2 18.23 1.67 8.09
N VAL A 3 17.65 2.72 7.49
CA VAL A 3 16.19 2.77 7.21
C VAL A 3 15.82 1.99 5.95
N LEU A 4 16.80 1.72 5.06
CA LEU A 4 16.62 1.03 3.78
C LEU A 4 15.95 -0.36 3.90
N GLN A 5 16.23 -1.12 4.96
CA GLN A 5 15.64 -2.44 5.17
C GLN A 5 14.20 -2.39 5.70
N VAL A 6 13.81 -1.32 6.39
CA VAL A 6 12.44 -1.16 6.91
C VAL A 6 11.55 -0.47 5.87
N SER A 7 12.13 0.40 5.04
CA SER A 7 11.40 1.16 4.05
C SER A 7 11.30 0.50 2.69
N GLY A 8 12.00 -0.65 2.48
CA GLY A 8 12.16 -1.35 1.20
C GLY A 8 11.88 -0.44 0.03
N ILE A 9 12.86 0.36 -0.43
CA ILE A 9 12.62 1.38 -1.46
C ILE A 9 12.15 0.67 -2.75
N VAL A 10 10.83 0.47 -2.83
CA VAL A 10 10.06 0.07 -4.01
C VAL A 10 9.89 1.30 -4.91
N GLY A 11 10.04 2.51 -4.34
CA GLY A 11 9.83 3.77 -5.05
C GLY A 11 10.67 3.96 -6.32
N ARG A 12 11.88 3.40 -6.42
CA ARG A 12 12.66 3.51 -7.68
C ARG A 12 12.04 2.68 -8.80
N ALA A 13 11.54 1.48 -8.48
CA ALA A 13 10.84 0.64 -9.43
C ALA A 13 9.49 1.27 -9.81
N ASP A 14 8.75 1.83 -8.84
CA ASP A 14 7.49 2.52 -9.11
C ASP A 14 7.68 3.77 -10.00
N VAL A 15 8.72 4.58 -9.74
CA VAL A 15 9.08 5.76 -10.55
C VAL A 15 9.50 5.36 -11.96
N LEU A 16 10.38 4.37 -12.09
CA LEU A 16 10.81 3.88 -13.39
C LEU A 16 9.64 3.27 -14.17
N ALA A 17 8.77 2.50 -13.52
CA ALA A 17 7.58 1.93 -14.14
C ALA A 17 6.62 3.02 -14.62
N CYS A 18 6.42 4.11 -13.87
CA CYS A 18 5.60 5.24 -14.31
C CYS A 18 6.21 5.99 -15.50
N LEU A 19 7.53 6.21 -15.50
CA LEU A 19 8.21 6.80 -16.64
C LEU A 19 8.03 5.95 -17.91
N LEU A 20 8.27 4.63 -17.79
CA LEU A 20 8.08 3.70 -18.89
C LEU A 20 6.61 3.66 -19.34
N PHE A 21 5.65 3.68 -18.40
CA PHE A 21 4.22 3.74 -18.69
C PHE A 21 3.87 4.96 -19.56
N LEU A 22 4.32 6.15 -19.17
CA LEU A 22 4.09 7.39 -19.92
C LEU A 22 4.72 7.33 -21.30
N LEU A 23 5.97 6.87 -21.40
CA LEU A 23 6.69 6.76 -22.68
C LEU A 23 6.01 5.74 -23.61
N THR A 24 5.57 4.60 -23.09
CA THR A 24 4.81 3.59 -23.83
C THR A 24 3.54 4.18 -24.41
N PHE A 25 2.73 4.87 -23.60
CA PHE A 25 1.49 5.47 -24.08
C PHE A 25 1.74 6.60 -25.09
N HIS A 26 2.74 7.45 -24.85
CA HIS A 26 3.11 8.53 -25.77
C HIS A 26 3.60 8.02 -27.13
N LEU A 27 4.46 7.00 -27.14
CA LEU A 27 4.92 6.36 -28.38
C LEU A 27 3.82 5.56 -29.07
N TYR A 28 2.88 5.00 -28.31
CA TYR A 28 1.70 4.34 -28.86
C TYR A 28 0.83 5.33 -29.63
N ILE A 29 0.48 6.48 -29.03
CA ILE A 29 -0.26 7.54 -29.72
C ILE A 29 0.49 7.99 -30.98
N ARG A 30 1.81 8.22 -30.89
CA ARG A 30 2.62 8.61 -32.06
C ARG A 30 2.71 7.54 -33.16
N SER A 31 2.45 6.28 -32.83
CA SER A 31 2.52 5.19 -33.81
C SER A 31 1.28 5.11 -34.71
N ILE A 32 0.22 5.84 -34.37
CA ILE A 32 -1.08 5.84 -35.03
C ILE A 32 -1.32 7.21 -35.66
N ASP A 33 -1.87 7.25 -36.88
CA ASP A 33 -2.24 8.52 -37.52
C ASP A 33 -3.46 9.12 -36.84
N GLU A 34 -3.45 10.42 -36.54
CA GLU A 34 -4.63 11.13 -36.04
C GLU A 34 -5.63 11.46 -37.17
N TRP A 35 -5.26 11.24 -38.44
CA TRP A 35 -6.05 11.64 -39.61
C TRP A 35 -6.49 10.44 -40.46
N VAL A 36 -7.63 9.84 -40.13
CA VAL A 36 -8.37 9.01 -41.12
C VAL A 36 -9.85 9.37 -41.09
N PHE A 37 -10.33 9.81 -42.25
CA PHE A 37 -11.74 10.07 -42.57
C PHE A 37 -12.59 8.79 -42.41
N GLU A 38 -13.88 9.00 -42.14
CA GLU A 38 -14.91 8.11 -41.56
C GLU A 38 -15.04 6.64 -42.04
N ASP A 39 -14.29 6.15 -43.03
CA ASP A 39 -14.53 4.83 -43.65
C ASP A 39 -13.33 3.84 -43.62
N SER A 40 -12.21 4.15 -42.94
CA SER A 40 -11.06 3.22 -42.86
C SER A 40 -10.47 3.10 -41.46
N PHE A 41 -10.07 1.88 -41.08
CA PHE A 41 -9.27 1.66 -39.87
C PHE A 41 -7.94 2.42 -39.99
N PRO A 42 -7.50 3.16 -38.94
CA PRO A 42 -6.27 3.95 -39.02
C PRO A 42 -5.07 3.03 -39.23
N SER A 43 -4.26 3.30 -40.26
CA SER A 43 -3.07 2.49 -40.53
C SER A 43 -1.96 2.80 -39.51
N THR A 44 -1.14 1.80 -39.17
CA THR A 44 0.03 2.03 -38.31
C THR A 44 1.07 2.85 -39.08
N VAL A 45 1.15 4.15 -38.79
CA VAL A 45 2.05 5.10 -39.47
C VAL A 45 3.51 4.81 -39.17
N SER A 46 3.81 4.36 -37.96
CA SER A 46 5.17 4.06 -37.52
C SER A 46 5.26 2.73 -36.78
N PRO A 47 5.46 1.61 -37.52
CA PRO A 47 5.68 0.29 -36.91
C PRO A 47 6.85 0.29 -35.91
N GLY A 48 7.89 1.10 -36.16
CA GLY A 48 9.02 1.27 -35.24
C GLY A 48 8.60 1.87 -33.90
N SER A 49 7.77 2.92 -33.91
CA SER A 49 7.26 3.53 -32.67
C SER A 49 6.37 2.57 -31.88
N LEU A 50 5.57 1.75 -32.59
CA LEU A 50 4.75 0.71 -31.98
C LEU A 50 5.63 -0.39 -31.33
N LEU A 51 6.67 -0.86 -32.01
CA LEU A 51 7.62 -1.84 -31.45
C LEU A 51 8.33 -1.30 -30.21
N ILE A 52 8.79 -0.05 -30.23
CA ILE A 52 9.41 0.59 -29.06
C ILE A 52 8.38 0.73 -27.93
N SER A 53 7.14 1.13 -28.23
CA SER A 53 6.06 1.20 -27.24
C SER A 53 5.84 -0.15 -26.54
N LEU A 54 5.76 -1.24 -27.31
CA LEU A 54 5.59 -2.60 -26.78
C LEU A 54 6.78 -3.04 -25.92
N PHE A 55 7.99 -2.74 -26.38
CA PHE A 55 9.20 -3.02 -25.63
C PHE A 55 9.19 -2.29 -24.28
N LEU A 56 8.95 -0.98 -24.28
CA LEU A 56 8.88 -0.17 -23.06
C LEU A 56 7.74 -0.62 -22.13
N GLY A 57 6.60 -1.02 -22.68
CA GLY A 57 5.47 -1.50 -21.87
C GLY A 57 5.76 -2.84 -21.22
N THR A 58 6.48 -3.70 -21.94
CA THR A 58 6.99 -4.97 -21.41
C THR A 58 8.03 -4.72 -20.32
N CYS A 59 8.94 -3.76 -20.51
CA CYS A 59 9.88 -3.33 -19.47
C CYS A 59 9.14 -2.79 -18.25
N ALA A 60 8.10 -1.96 -18.42
CA ALA A 60 7.30 -1.43 -17.32
C ALA A 60 6.68 -2.56 -16.49
N MET A 61 6.13 -3.58 -17.16
CA MET A 61 5.59 -4.78 -16.53
C MET A 61 6.64 -5.60 -15.77
N LEU A 62 7.86 -5.72 -16.30
CA LEU A 62 8.96 -6.44 -15.65
C LEU A 62 9.54 -5.68 -14.46
N VAL A 63 9.54 -4.35 -14.52
CA VAL A 63 9.97 -3.48 -13.40
C VAL A 63 8.94 -3.53 -12.28
N LYS A 64 7.64 -3.48 -12.61
CA LYS A 64 6.55 -3.48 -11.63
C LYS A 64 5.31 -4.17 -12.18
N GLU A 65 4.69 -5.00 -11.35
CA GLU A 65 3.51 -5.79 -11.70
C GLU A 65 2.31 -4.94 -12.16
N THR A 66 2.18 -3.72 -11.66
CA THR A 66 1.14 -2.77 -12.08
C THR A 66 1.43 -2.14 -13.43
N GLY A 67 2.68 -2.16 -13.91
CA GLY A 67 3.08 -1.58 -15.19
C GLY A 67 2.35 -2.15 -16.40
N ILE A 68 1.86 -3.39 -16.29
CA ILE A 68 1.02 -4.02 -17.32
C ILE A 68 -0.23 -3.22 -17.69
N THR A 69 -0.73 -2.43 -16.74
CA THR A 69 -1.97 -1.68 -16.92
C THR A 69 -1.84 -0.66 -18.06
N VAL A 70 -0.62 -0.32 -18.49
CA VAL A 70 -0.38 0.51 -19.68
C VAL A 70 -0.98 -0.09 -20.94
N PHE A 71 -0.90 -1.41 -21.12
CA PHE A 71 -1.46 -2.06 -22.30
C PHE A 71 -2.99 -2.03 -22.29
N GLY A 72 -3.61 -2.15 -21.12
CA GLY A 72 -5.06 -2.00 -21.01
C GLY A 72 -5.51 -0.55 -21.22
N VAL A 73 -4.72 0.44 -20.79
CA VAL A 73 -4.97 1.85 -21.13
C VAL A 73 -4.84 2.09 -22.64
N CYS A 74 -3.79 1.57 -23.29
CA CYS A 74 -3.64 1.66 -24.74
C CYS A 74 -4.82 1.00 -25.47
N LEU A 75 -5.22 -0.22 -25.08
CA LEU A 75 -6.38 -0.91 -25.68
C LEU A 75 -7.68 -0.15 -25.51
N LEU A 76 -7.91 0.44 -24.32
CA LEU A 76 -9.12 1.18 -24.05
C LEU A 76 -9.16 2.51 -24.82
N TYR A 77 -8.01 3.17 -24.93
CA TYR A 77 -7.85 4.34 -25.80
C TYR A 77 -8.05 3.98 -27.27
N ASP A 78 -7.53 2.83 -27.70
CA ASP A 78 -7.75 2.30 -29.05
C ASP A 78 -9.23 2.10 -29.31
N ALA A 79 -9.90 1.30 -28.48
CA ALA A 79 -11.30 0.93 -28.66
C ALA A 79 -12.27 2.13 -28.62
N LEU A 80 -11.98 3.16 -27.82
CA LEU A 80 -12.88 4.30 -27.61
C LEU A 80 -12.55 5.53 -28.47
N VAL A 81 -11.32 5.64 -28.99
CA VAL A 81 -10.87 6.84 -29.71
C VAL A 81 -10.40 6.53 -31.12
N LEU A 82 -9.74 5.40 -31.36
CA LEU A 82 -9.03 5.11 -32.62
C LEU A 82 -9.64 3.94 -33.42
N CYS A 83 -10.40 3.05 -32.78
CA CYS A 83 -11.00 1.84 -33.34
C CYS A 83 -10.02 0.88 -34.04
N HIS A 84 -8.71 0.90 -33.75
CA HIS A 84 -7.76 -0.07 -34.29
C HIS A 84 -7.76 -1.36 -33.42
N CYS A 85 -7.37 -2.49 -34.01
CA CYS A 85 -7.48 -3.79 -33.34
C CYS A 85 -6.10 -4.41 -33.09
N PHE A 86 -5.36 -3.87 -32.12
CA PHE A 86 -4.06 -4.40 -31.65
C PHE A 86 -4.24 -5.47 -30.53
N VAL A 87 -5.40 -6.14 -30.50
CA VAL A 87 -5.79 -7.07 -29.43
C VAL A 87 -4.89 -8.30 -29.37
N LEU A 88 -4.44 -8.81 -30.53
CA LEU A 88 -3.67 -10.05 -30.61
C LEU A 88 -2.32 -9.94 -29.90
N GLN A 89 -1.58 -8.84 -30.10
CA GLN A 89 -0.28 -8.67 -29.46
C GLN A 89 -0.40 -8.49 -27.95
N VAL A 90 -1.44 -7.80 -27.47
CA VAL A 90 -1.67 -7.66 -26.02
C VAL A 90 -2.05 -9.01 -25.40
N VAL A 91 -2.90 -9.80 -26.06
CA VAL A 91 -3.24 -11.16 -25.62
C VAL A 91 -2.00 -12.05 -25.54
N MET A 92 -1.09 -11.96 -26.52
CA MET A 92 0.19 -12.69 -26.49
C MET A 92 1.04 -12.28 -25.27
N ILE A 93 1.19 -10.96 -25.01
CA ILE A 93 1.94 -10.46 -23.85
C ILE A 93 1.30 -10.90 -22.52
N MET A 94 -0.04 -10.84 -22.41
CA MET A 94 -0.76 -11.32 -21.23
C MET A 94 -0.53 -12.81 -20.98
N SER A 95 -0.55 -13.62 -22.05
CA SER A 95 -0.37 -15.07 -21.97
C SER A 95 1.05 -15.43 -21.51
N ILE A 96 2.07 -14.75 -22.05
CA ILE A 96 3.47 -14.91 -21.61
C ILE A 96 3.63 -14.54 -20.13
N ARG A 97 2.98 -13.45 -19.68
CA ARG A 97 3.05 -13.05 -18.27
C ARG A 97 2.42 -14.08 -17.34
N LEU A 98 1.22 -14.57 -17.65
CA LEU A 98 0.54 -15.57 -16.83
C LEU A 98 1.39 -16.84 -16.70
N TRP A 99 2.05 -17.23 -17.80
CA TRP A 99 3.02 -18.32 -17.81
C TRP A 99 4.22 -18.04 -16.88
N LEU A 100 4.83 -16.86 -16.95
CA LEU A 100 5.94 -16.45 -16.06
C LEU A 100 5.55 -16.41 -14.58
N MET A 101 4.30 -16.09 -14.26
CA MET A 101 3.82 -15.97 -12.87
C MET A 101 3.50 -17.32 -12.21
N GLY A 102 3.62 -18.45 -12.92
CA GLY A 102 3.40 -19.78 -12.34
C GLY A 102 1.98 -20.03 -11.83
N GLY A 103 1.00 -19.21 -12.24
CA GLY A 103 -0.44 -19.44 -12.08
C GLY A 103 -1.02 -19.44 -10.66
N SER A 104 -0.24 -19.20 -9.60
CA SER A 104 -0.76 -19.21 -8.23
C SER A 104 -1.04 -17.81 -7.69
N MET A 105 -2.24 -17.61 -7.15
CA MET A 105 -2.57 -16.37 -6.43
C MET A 105 -1.96 -16.42 -5.02
N PRO A 106 -1.41 -15.31 -4.52
CA PRO A 106 -0.91 -15.24 -3.15
C PRO A 106 -2.04 -15.50 -2.15
N LEU A 107 -1.79 -16.36 -1.17
CA LEU A 107 -2.68 -16.50 -0.02
C LEU A 107 -2.43 -15.37 0.96
N PHE A 108 -3.51 -14.72 1.36
CA PHE A 108 -3.49 -13.66 2.37
C PHE A 108 -4.13 -14.15 3.67
N SER A 109 -3.75 -13.53 4.77
CA SER A 109 -4.35 -13.75 6.08
C SER A 109 -5.35 -12.65 6.43
N GLU A 110 -6.20 -12.89 7.43
CA GLU A 110 -7.11 -11.88 7.97
C GLU A 110 -6.38 -10.64 8.50
N GLN A 111 -5.15 -10.79 8.98
CA GLN A 111 -4.33 -9.66 9.45
C GLN A 111 -3.95 -8.73 8.30
N ASP A 112 -3.74 -9.28 7.10
CA ASP A 112 -3.33 -8.51 5.93
C ASP A 112 -4.48 -7.63 5.41
N ASN A 113 -5.70 -8.19 5.41
CA ASN A 113 -6.90 -7.50 4.95
C ASN A 113 -8.15 -8.01 5.70
N PRO A 114 -8.48 -7.45 6.87
CA PRO A 114 -9.62 -7.91 7.67
C PRO A 114 -10.95 -7.83 6.92
N ALA A 115 -11.11 -6.82 6.07
CA ALA A 115 -12.32 -6.64 5.27
C ALA A 115 -12.58 -7.84 4.36
N SER A 116 -11.54 -8.42 3.74
CA SER A 116 -11.68 -9.59 2.87
C SER A 116 -12.18 -10.85 3.57
N PHE A 117 -11.99 -10.96 4.88
CA PHE A 117 -12.34 -12.15 5.67
C PHE A 117 -13.62 -12.00 6.49
N SER A 118 -14.22 -10.80 6.55
CA SER A 118 -15.52 -10.59 7.21
C SER A 118 -16.59 -11.56 6.69
N PRO A 119 -17.41 -12.20 7.53
CA PRO A 119 -18.43 -13.16 7.06
C PRO A 119 -19.57 -12.49 6.29
N HIS A 120 -19.79 -11.18 6.49
CA HIS A 120 -20.92 -10.45 5.90
C HIS A 120 -20.53 -9.77 4.59
N LEU A 121 -21.24 -10.12 3.50
CA LEU A 121 -21.02 -9.52 2.18
C LEU A 121 -21.26 -8.00 2.18
N LEU A 122 -22.24 -7.53 2.94
CA LEU A 122 -22.52 -6.09 3.05
C LEU A 122 -21.32 -5.34 3.64
N THR A 123 -20.75 -5.85 4.75
CA THR A 123 -19.56 -5.26 5.37
C THR A 123 -18.37 -5.23 4.40
N ARG A 124 -18.17 -6.30 3.62
CA ARG A 124 -17.12 -6.35 2.58
C ARG A 124 -17.34 -5.24 1.55
N PHE A 125 -18.54 -5.16 1.00
CA PHE A 125 -18.89 -4.18 -0.02
C PHE A 125 -18.71 -2.75 0.49
N LEU A 126 -19.34 -2.40 1.61
CA LEU A 126 -19.27 -1.06 2.20
C LEU A 126 -17.83 -0.67 2.55
N THR A 127 -17.08 -1.60 3.15
CA THR A 127 -15.68 -1.33 3.50
C THR A 127 -14.85 -1.13 2.25
N TYR A 128 -14.95 -1.98 1.23
CA TYR A 128 -14.20 -1.81 -0.02
C TYR A 128 -14.55 -0.50 -0.73
N SER A 129 -15.83 -0.15 -0.82
CA SER A 129 -16.25 1.11 -1.43
C SER A 129 -15.74 2.33 -0.65
N TYR A 130 -15.73 2.26 0.68
CA TYR A 130 -15.09 3.29 1.50
C TYR A 130 -13.57 3.34 1.30
N LEU A 131 -12.89 2.20 1.17
CA LEU A 131 -11.45 2.17 0.89
C LEU A 131 -11.11 2.85 -0.43
N LEU A 132 -11.95 2.74 -1.48
CA LEU A 132 -11.77 3.52 -2.71
C LEU A 132 -11.76 5.03 -2.41
N SER A 133 -12.71 5.48 -1.60
CA SER A 133 -12.87 6.88 -1.19
C SER A 133 -11.71 7.36 -0.33
N PHE A 134 -11.23 6.51 0.57
CA PHE A 134 -10.06 6.79 1.40
C PHE A 134 -8.79 6.92 0.55
N ASN A 135 -8.60 6.04 -0.44
CA ASN A 135 -7.48 6.14 -1.39
C ASN A 135 -7.56 7.40 -2.27
N ALA A 136 -8.76 7.76 -2.75
CA ALA A 136 -8.98 9.01 -3.47
C ALA A 136 -8.68 10.23 -2.59
N TRP A 137 -9.06 10.19 -1.32
CA TRP A 137 -8.73 11.23 -0.35
C TRP A 137 -7.23 11.36 -0.13
N LEU A 138 -6.49 10.26 -0.04
CA LEU A 138 -5.03 10.31 0.08
C LEU A 138 -4.36 10.94 -1.15
N LEU A 139 -4.96 10.79 -2.34
CA LEU A 139 -4.47 11.43 -3.55
C LEU A 139 -4.72 12.95 -3.55
N LEU A 140 -5.87 13.38 -3.02
CA LEU A 140 -6.24 14.79 -2.91
C LEU A 140 -5.51 15.51 -1.76
N ALA A 141 -5.39 14.84 -0.61
CA ALA A 141 -4.91 15.38 0.65
C ALA A 141 -4.12 14.30 1.41
N PRO A 142 -2.81 14.13 1.11
CA PRO A 142 -1.94 13.13 1.75
C PRO A 142 -1.55 13.54 3.19
N VAL A 143 -2.53 13.68 4.07
CA VAL A 143 -2.35 14.18 5.44
C VAL A 143 -2.07 13.04 6.43
N VAL A 144 -2.71 11.90 6.22
CA VAL A 144 -2.65 10.74 7.12
C VAL A 144 -1.90 9.63 6.39
N LEU A 145 -0.57 9.66 6.46
CA LEU A 145 0.30 8.66 5.84
C LEU A 145 0.80 7.67 6.87
N CYS A 146 0.78 6.38 6.52
CA CYS A 146 1.31 5.31 7.35
C CYS A 146 2.12 4.32 6.52
N TYR A 147 3.23 3.84 7.08
CA TYR A 147 4.03 2.80 6.42
C TYR A 147 3.37 1.41 6.47
N ASP A 148 2.34 1.21 7.31
CA ASP A 148 1.63 -0.07 7.45
C ASP A 148 0.15 0.15 7.81
N TRP A 149 -0.76 -0.28 6.92
CA TRP A 149 -2.21 -0.19 7.08
C TRP A 149 -2.89 -1.54 7.42
N GLN A 150 -2.12 -2.56 7.79
CA GLN A 150 -2.66 -3.88 8.12
C GLN A 150 -3.34 -3.89 9.51
N VAL A 151 -3.84 -5.05 9.95
CA VAL A 151 -4.29 -5.31 11.33
C VAL A 151 -5.34 -4.29 11.83
N GLY A 152 -6.39 -4.07 11.03
CA GLY A 152 -7.53 -3.24 11.45
C GLY A 152 -7.24 -1.74 11.52
N SER A 153 -6.19 -1.27 10.84
CA SER A 153 -5.86 0.17 10.76
C SER A 153 -7.04 1.03 10.30
N ILE A 154 -7.90 0.47 9.45
CA ILE A 154 -9.19 1.05 9.09
C ILE A 154 -10.29 0.14 9.64
N PRO A 155 -11.14 0.65 10.55
CA PRO A 155 -12.28 -0.11 11.06
C PRO A 155 -13.23 -0.51 9.93
N LEU A 156 -13.85 -1.67 10.05
CA LEU A 156 -14.84 -2.13 9.07
C LEU A 156 -16.06 -1.19 9.05
N VAL A 157 -16.68 -1.06 7.87
CA VAL A 157 -17.95 -0.35 7.69
C VAL A 157 -19.06 -1.40 7.71
N GLU A 158 -19.75 -1.51 8.84
CA GLU A 158 -20.69 -2.62 9.09
C GLU A 158 -22.15 -2.23 8.85
N SER A 159 -22.45 -0.92 8.72
CA SER A 159 -23.82 -0.43 8.57
C SER A 159 -23.94 0.62 7.48
N LEU A 160 -25.14 0.74 6.90
CA LEU A 160 -25.47 1.77 5.92
C LEU A 160 -25.50 3.18 6.55
N GLY A 161 -25.82 3.27 7.85
CA GLY A 161 -25.86 4.53 8.60
C GLY A 161 -24.49 5.08 9.00
N ASP A 162 -23.40 4.41 8.64
CA ASP A 162 -22.06 4.90 8.89
C ASP A 162 -21.78 6.17 8.07
N VAL A 163 -21.36 7.25 8.73
CA VAL A 163 -21.05 8.55 8.11
C VAL A 163 -20.00 8.44 7.01
N ARG A 164 -19.12 7.43 7.06
CA ARG A 164 -18.10 7.15 6.05
C ARG A 164 -18.70 6.82 4.69
N ASN A 165 -19.93 6.30 4.64
CA ASN A 165 -20.64 6.06 3.39
C ASN A 165 -20.95 7.35 2.63
N LEU A 166 -20.98 8.51 3.28
CA LEU A 166 -21.13 9.80 2.58
C LEU A 166 -19.92 10.08 1.67
N ALA A 167 -18.71 9.74 2.10
CA ALA A 167 -17.52 9.86 1.26
C ALA A 167 -17.58 8.91 0.05
N THR A 168 -18.09 7.69 0.27
CA THR A 168 -18.36 6.72 -0.81
C THR A 168 -19.36 7.23 -1.83
N ILE A 169 -20.49 7.77 -1.37
CA ILE A 169 -21.52 8.33 -2.25
C ILE A 169 -20.97 9.52 -3.03
N LEU A 170 -20.22 10.41 -2.36
CA LEU A 170 -19.59 11.55 -3.01
C LEU A 170 -18.60 11.13 -4.10
N LEU A 171 -17.71 10.17 -3.79
CA LEU A 171 -16.76 9.65 -4.80
C LEU A 171 -17.52 9.03 -5.98
N ALA A 172 -18.54 8.21 -5.72
CA ALA A 172 -19.34 7.60 -6.77
C ALA A 172 -20.04 8.65 -7.65
N ALA A 173 -20.60 9.70 -7.05
CA ALA A 173 -21.24 10.79 -7.79
C ALA A 173 -20.24 11.54 -8.68
N VAL A 174 -19.05 11.85 -8.17
CA VAL A 174 -17.97 12.50 -8.95
C VAL A 174 -17.53 11.60 -10.11
N MET A 175 -17.30 10.31 -9.85
CA MET A 175 -16.89 9.37 -10.90
C MET A 175 -17.98 9.18 -11.97
N ILE A 176 -19.26 9.09 -11.58
CA ILE A 176 -20.37 9.02 -12.53
C ILE A 176 -20.45 10.31 -13.37
N ALA A 177 -20.33 11.48 -12.75
CA ALA A 177 -20.34 12.75 -13.47
C ALA A 177 -19.19 12.86 -14.48
N LEU A 178 -17.99 12.44 -14.09
CA LEU A 178 -16.82 12.39 -14.97
C LEU A 178 -17.00 11.39 -16.11
N CYS A 179 -17.53 10.19 -15.83
CA CYS A 179 -17.82 9.19 -16.87
C CYS A 179 -18.88 9.69 -17.87
N LEU A 180 -19.97 10.29 -17.38
CA LEU A 180 -21.00 10.89 -18.24
C LEU A 180 -20.40 12.03 -19.08
N HIS A 181 -19.59 12.90 -18.47
CA HIS A 181 -18.89 13.95 -19.20
C HIS A 181 -18.00 13.38 -20.31
N CYS A 182 -17.24 12.33 -20.03
CA CYS A 182 -16.42 11.65 -21.03
C CYS A 182 -17.26 11.03 -22.16
N LEU A 183 -18.40 10.39 -21.86
CA LEU A 183 -19.29 9.85 -22.89
C LEU A 183 -19.84 10.94 -23.81
N PHE A 184 -20.27 12.07 -23.25
CA PHE A 184 -20.73 13.22 -24.04
C PHE A 184 -19.59 13.86 -24.85
N SER A 185 -18.39 13.93 -24.27
CA SER A 185 -17.22 14.54 -24.91
C SER A 185 -16.67 13.68 -26.03
N LEU A 186 -16.68 12.34 -25.88
CA LEU A 186 -16.36 11.37 -26.93
C LEU A 186 -17.27 11.55 -28.14
N LYS A 187 -18.59 11.70 -27.92
CA LYS A 187 -19.55 11.95 -29.00
C LYS A 187 -19.29 13.27 -29.75
N ARG A 188 -18.64 14.23 -29.10
CA ARG A 188 -18.31 15.56 -29.67
C ARG A 188 -16.85 15.68 -30.13
N GLN A 189 -16.03 14.65 -29.96
CA GLN A 189 -14.57 14.68 -30.21
C GLN A 189 -13.83 15.80 -29.43
N GLU A 190 -14.37 16.22 -28.29
CA GLU A 190 -13.77 17.25 -27.43
C GLU A 190 -13.10 16.59 -26.19
N ASN A 191 -12.16 17.29 -25.54
CA ASN A 191 -11.56 16.91 -24.24
C ASN A 191 -10.97 15.48 -24.11
N LYS A 192 -10.21 15.03 -25.11
CA LYS A 192 -9.48 13.75 -25.04
C LYS A 192 -8.58 13.65 -23.79
N GLU A 193 -8.07 14.78 -23.31
CA GLU A 193 -7.28 14.91 -22.09
C GLU A 193 -7.98 14.37 -20.83
N VAL A 194 -9.28 14.68 -20.66
CA VAL A 194 -10.06 14.24 -19.49
C VAL A 194 -10.24 12.73 -19.53
N LEU A 195 -10.50 12.17 -20.72
CA LEU A 195 -10.62 10.72 -20.92
C LEU A 195 -9.33 10.00 -20.57
N VAL A 196 -8.19 10.48 -21.09
CA VAL A 196 -6.86 9.94 -20.77
C VAL A 196 -6.60 10.04 -19.27
N GLY A 197 -6.92 11.18 -18.66
CA GLY A 197 -6.82 11.39 -17.21
C GLY A 197 -7.59 10.34 -16.41
N ILE A 198 -8.83 10.01 -16.79
CA ILE A 198 -9.62 8.96 -16.13
C ILE A 198 -9.00 7.58 -16.33
N PHE A 199 -8.53 7.23 -17.53
CA PHE A 199 -7.90 5.93 -17.77
C PHE A 199 -6.65 5.75 -16.92
N PHE A 200 -5.81 6.79 -16.86
CA PHE A 200 -4.59 6.79 -16.04
C PHE A 200 -4.91 6.77 -14.54
N LEU A 201 -6.03 7.36 -14.11
CA LEU A 201 -6.46 7.36 -12.71
C LEU A 201 -7.02 6.00 -12.27
N VAL A 202 -7.93 5.43 -13.06
CA VAL A 202 -8.72 4.25 -12.66
C VAL A 202 -8.00 2.95 -12.98
N PHE A 203 -7.48 2.82 -14.20
CA PHE A 203 -7.06 1.52 -14.72
C PHE A 203 -5.84 0.93 -13.98
N PRO A 204 -4.78 1.70 -13.66
CA PRO A 204 -3.68 1.23 -12.84
C PRO A 204 -4.07 0.88 -11.39
N PHE A 205 -5.19 1.43 -10.89
CA PHE A 205 -5.67 1.18 -9.54
C PHE A 205 -6.56 -0.08 -9.44
N ILE A 206 -7.17 -0.54 -10.54
CA ILE A 206 -8.06 -1.72 -10.55
C ILE A 206 -7.42 -2.93 -9.86
N PRO A 207 -6.16 -3.31 -10.11
CA PRO A 207 -5.54 -4.45 -9.44
C PRO A 207 -5.42 -4.31 -7.92
N ALA A 208 -5.42 -3.09 -7.39
CA ALA A 208 -5.32 -2.81 -5.96
C ALA A 208 -6.68 -2.55 -5.30
N SER A 209 -7.76 -2.47 -6.08
CA SER A 209 -9.09 -2.01 -5.62
C SER A 209 -9.86 -2.98 -4.73
N ASN A 210 -9.41 -4.23 -4.58
CA ASN A 210 -10.17 -5.33 -3.96
C ASN A 210 -11.52 -5.67 -4.65
N LEU A 211 -11.84 -5.08 -5.82
CA LEU A 211 -13.12 -5.29 -6.51
C LEU A 211 -13.20 -6.66 -7.19
N PHE A 212 -12.13 -7.08 -7.86
CA PHE A 212 -12.11 -8.33 -8.64
C PHE A 212 -11.43 -9.49 -7.92
N PHE A 213 -10.39 -9.19 -7.14
CA PHE A 213 -9.62 -10.18 -6.41
C PHE A 213 -9.17 -9.59 -5.07
N ARG A 214 -8.97 -10.48 -4.10
CA ARG A 214 -8.51 -10.10 -2.76
C ARG A 214 -7.05 -9.67 -2.84
N VAL A 215 -6.74 -8.56 -2.20
CA VAL A 215 -5.39 -8.01 -2.14
C VAL A 215 -4.93 -7.98 -0.68
N GLY A 216 -3.66 -8.30 -0.42
CA GLY A 216 -3.09 -8.40 0.92
C GLY A 216 -2.81 -7.08 1.64
N PHE A 217 -3.37 -5.97 1.18
CA PHE A 217 -3.22 -4.68 1.84
C PHE A 217 -4.55 -3.93 1.84
N VAL A 218 -4.82 -3.23 2.95
CA VAL A 218 -6.05 -2.47 3.18
C VAL A 218 -6.04 -1.13 2.42
N VAL A 219 -4.93 -0.40 2.50
CA VAL A 219 -4.72 0.87 1.79
C VAL A 219 -3.49 0.75 0.91
N ALA A 220 -3.55 1.35 -0.26
CA ALA A 220 -2.59 1.13 -1.33
C ALA A 220 -1.76 2.37 -1.65
N GLU A 221 -1.20 3.06 -0.63
CA GLU A 221 -0.44 4.32 -0.82
C GLU A 221 0.62 4.19 -1.94
N ARG A 222 1.43 3.12 -1.89
CA ARG A 222 2.48 2.86 -2.90
C ARG A 222 1.93 2.65 -4.31
N VAL A 223 0.69 2.18 -4.45
CA VAL A 223 0.05 1.91 -5.74
C VAL A 223 -0.56 3.18 -6.33
N LEU A 224 -0.80 4.22 -5.53
CA LEU A 224 -1.35 5.50 -5.99
C LEU A 224 -0.39 6.31 -6.87
N TYR A 225 0.88 5.92 -6.96
CA TYR A 225 1.86 6.63 -7.78
C TYR A 225 1.49 6.61 -9.28
N MET A 226 1.02 5.48 -9.83
CA MET A 226 0.54 5.43 -11.22
C MET A 226 -0.77 6.23 -11.44
N PRO A 227 -1.83 6.02 -10.63
CA PRO A 227 -3.04 6.85 -10.64
C PRO A 227 -2.80 8.36 -10.52
N SER A 228 -1.73 8.78 -9.83
CA SER A 228 -1.41 10.19 -9.66
C SER A 228 -1.15 10.92 -10.99
N MET A 229 -0.69 10.21 -12.02
CA MET A 229 -0.52 10.77 -13.37
C MET A 229 -1.87 11.22 -13.93
N GLY A 230 -2.90 10.37 -13.81
CA GLY A 230 -4.27 10.69 -14.24
C GLY A 230 -4.86 11.84 -13.43
N TYR A 231 -4.62 11.85 -12.12
CA TYR A 231 -5.02 12.97 -11.26
C TYR A 231 -4.39 14.30 -11.70
N CYS A 232 -3.08 14.34 -11.95
CA CYS A 232 -2.40 15.54 -12.44
C CYS A 232 -2.98 16.04 -13.77
N ILE A 233 -3.30 15.14 -14.70
CA ILE A 233 -3.94 15.47 -15.99
C ILE A 233 -5.32 16.10 -15.75
N LEU A 234 -6.14 15.49 -14.90
CA LEU A 234 -7.50 15.99 -14.59
C LEU A 234 -7.46 17.35 -13.89
N VAL A 235 -6.54 17.55 -12.95
CA VAL A 235 -6.34 18.86 -12.28
C VAL A 235 -5.90 19.91 -13.28
N ALA A 236 -4.94 19.60 -14.16
CA ALA A 236 -4.48 20.52 -15.19
C ALA A 236 -5.59 20.89 -16.18
N ALA A 237 -6.36 19.91 -16.65
CA ALA A 237 -7.50 20.13 -17.55
C ALA A 237 -8.59 20.98 -16.87
N GLY A 238 -8.94 20.65 -15.61
CA GLY A 238 -9.89 21.42 -14.82
C GLY A 238 -9.45 22.86 -14.60
N LEU A 239 -8.19 23.08 -14.22
CA LEU A 239 -7.61 24.42 -14.08
C LEU A 239 -7.63 25.20 -15.38
N GLY A 240 -7.28 24.58 -16.52
CA GLY A 240 -7.35 25.21 -17.84
C GLY A 240 -8.75 25.70 -18.17
N ARG A 241 -9.78 24.91 -17.84
CA ARG A 241 -11.20 25.28 -17.99
C ARG A 241 -11.62 26.40 -17.03
N LEU A 242 -11.14 26.42 -15.78
CA LEU A 242 -11.40 27.54 -14.88
C LEU A 242 -10.72 28.83 -15.38
N PHE A 243 -9.48 28.76 -15.85
CA PHE A 243 -8.74 29.90 -16.37
C PHE A 243 -9.39 30.51 -17.61
N SER A 244 -10.05 29.71 -18.46
CA SER A 244 -10.71 30.22 -19.67
C SER A 244 -12.02 30.96 -19.38
N VAL A 245 -12.69 30.65 -18.26
CA VAL A 245 -13.95 31.30 -17.85
C VAL A 245 -13.69 32.44 -16.86
N ALA A 246 -12.58 32.42 -16.13
CA ALA A 246 -12.24 33.44 -15.16
C ALA A 246 -11.77 34.75 -15.81
N GLY A 247 -12.25 35.89 -15.30
CA GLY A 247 -11.69 37.21 -15.63
C GLY A 247 -10.28 37.41 -15.05
N ARG A 248 -9.60 38.49 -15.42
CA ARG A 248 -8.19 38.79 -15.02
C ARG A 248 -7.90 38.68 -13.51
N TRP A 249 -8.84 39.11 -12.68
CA TRP A 249 -8.72 38.98 -11.22
C TRP A 249 -8.91 37.53 -10.75
N GLY A 250 -9.85 36.80 -11.36
CA GLY A 250 -10.08 35.39 -11.07
C GLY A 250 -8.89 34.51 -11.47
N THR A 251 -8.26 34.77 -12.62
CA THR A 251 -7.05 34.05 -13.03
C THR A 251 -5.88 34.35 -12.08
N THR A 252 -5.70 35.61 -11.67
CA THR A 252 -4.67 35.96 -10.68
C THR A 252 -4.91 35.25 -9.35
N LEU A 253 -6.16 35.25 -8.85
CA LEU A 253 -6.53 34.57 -7.60
C LEU A 253 -6.29 33.06 -7.69
N LEU A 254 -6.71 32.42 -8.79
CA LEU A 254 -6.53 30.99 -9.02
C LEU A 254 -5.03 30.62 -9.06
N SER A 255 -4.21 31.42 -9.74
CA SER A 255 -2.75 31.22 -9.79
C SER A 255 -2.11 31.35 -8.42
N VAL A 256 -2.49 32.36 -7.63
CA VAL A 256 -1.98 32.54 -6.25
C VAL A 256 -2.40 31.36 -5.37
N PHE A 257 -3.66 30.94 -5.45
CA PHE A 257 -4.16 29.78 -4.71
C PHE A 257 -3.39 28.50 -5.07
N MET A 258 -3.17 28.25 -6.36
CA MET A 258 -2.39 27.09 -6.82
C MET A 258 -0.94 27.14 -6.34
N LEU A 259 -0.30 28.32 -6.38
CA LEU A 259 1.05 28.49 -5.85
C LEU A 259 1.11 28.19 -4.34
N LEU A 260 0.15 28.70 -3.56
CA LEU A 260 0.07 28.42 -2.13
C LEU A 260 -0.11 26.93 -1.84
N LEU A 261 -0.93 26.24 -2.64
CA LEU A 261 -1.16 24.80 -2.51
C LEU A 261 0.10 23.98 -2.86
N ILE A 262 0.85 24.37 -3.90
CA ILE A 262 2.14 23.75 -4.24
C ILE A 262 3.16 23.97 -3.13
N LEU A 263 3.25 25.19 -2.57
CA LEU A 263 4.16 25.51 -1.46
C LEU A 263 3.78 24.72 -0.20
N LEU A 264 2.50 24.62 0.12
CA LEU A 264 1.98 23.85 1.25
C LEU A 264 2.35 22.36 1.11
N PHE A 265 2.11 21.75 -0.04
CA PHE A 265 2.44 20.34 -0.26
C PHE A 265 3.94 20.08 -0.38
N SER A 266 4.70 21.04 -0.89
CA SER A 266 6.17 20.97 -0.89
C SER A 266 6.72 21.01 0.55
N TRP A 267 6.21 21.92 1.39
CA TRP A 267 6.55 21.96 2.81
C TRP A 267 6.14 20.67 3.53
N LYS A 268 4.92 20.16 3.30
CA LYS A 268 4.48 18.87 3.83
C LYS A 268 5.40 17.71 3.41
N THR A 269 5.85 17.70 2.16
CA THR A 269 6.79 16.69 1.65
C THR A 269 8.13 16.75 2.40
N VAL A 270 8.67 17.96 2.60
CA VAL A 270 9.90 18.16 3.39
C VAL A 270 9.70 17.71 4.84
N GLN A 271 8.56 18.03 5.44
CA GLN A 271 8.22 17.56 6.79
C GLN A 271 8.13 16.03 6.85
N GLN A 272 7.52 15.39 5.86
CA GLN A 272 7.38 13.94 5.80
C GLN A 272 8.74 13.25 5.67
N ASN A 273 9.71 13.85 4.99
CA ASN A 273 11.07 13.31 4.91
C ASN A 273 11.72 13.14 6.29
N THR A 274 11.33 13.95 7.29
CA THR A 274 11.85 13.81 8.67
C THR A 274 11.47 12.47 9.32
N VAL A 275 10.32 11.90 8.95
CA VAL A 275 9.85 10.59 9.41
C VAL A 275 10.81 9.47 8.98
N TRP A 276 11.45 9.64 7.83
CA TRP A 276 12.37 8.66 7.25
C TRP A 276 13.83 8.81 7.72
N LEU A 277 14.14 9.82 8.54
CA LEU A 277 15.52 10.07 9.01
C LEU A 277 16.00 9.00 9.99
N SER A 278 15.12 8.47 10.83
CA SER A 278 15.48 7.48 11.85
C SER A 278 14.40 6.42 12.02
N ARG A 279 14.81 5.24 12.50
CA ARG A 279 13.91 4.13 12.82
C ARG A 279 12.88 4.53 13.89
N GLU A 280 13.31 5.33 14.87
CA GLU A 280 12.42 5.86 15.90
C GLU A 280 11.35 6.77 15.31
N ALA A 281 11.74 7.73 14.46
CA ALA A 281 10.80 8.67 13.85
C ALA A 281 9.75 7.93 13.01
N LEU A 282 10.18 6.93 12.23
CA LEU A 282 9.30 6.11 11.41
C LEU A 282 8.27 5.36 12.24
N PHE A 283 8.71 4.59 13.25
CA PHE A 283 7.81 3.82 14.11
C PHE A 283 6.93 4.73 14.97
N ARG A 284 7.47 5.85 15.45
CA ARG A 284 6.71 6.85 16.20
C ARG A 284 5.62 7.50 15.36
N SER A 285 5.89 7.78 14.09
CA SER A 285 4.87 8.26 13.15
C SER A 285 3.78 7.20 12.98
N GLY A 286 4.16 5.94 12.78
CA GLY A 286 3.21 4.84 12.58
C GLY A 286 2.17 4.72 13.70
N PHE A 287 2.60 4.66 14.97
CA PHE A 287 1.62 4.46 16.06
C PHE A 287 0.82 5.74 16.36
N LYS A 288 1.31 6.92 15.99
CA LYS A 288 0.53 8.16 16.05
C LYS A 288 -0.57 8.19 15.00
N THR A 289 -0.26 7.75 13.77
CA THR A 289 -1.22 7.70 12.66
C THR A 289 -2.24 6.60 12.88
N VAL A 290 -1.78 5.43 13.33
CA VAL A 290 -2.62 4.24 13.50
C VAL A 290 -2.37 3.60 14.87
N PRO A 291 -2.94 4.18 15.95
CA PRO A 291 -2.72 3.69 17.32
C PRO A 291 -3.37 2.33 17.60
N HIS A 292 -4.22 1.84 16.69
CA HIS A 292 -4.91 0.56 16.85
C HIS A 292 -4.24 -0.59 16.07
N ASN A 293 -3.06 -0.36 15.50
CA ASN A 293 -2.31 -1.38 14.76
C ASN A 293 -1.31 -2.10 15.67
N ALA A 294 -1.56 -3.38 15.96
CA ALA A 294 -0.71 -4.20 16.82
C ALA A 294 0.73 -4.36 16.30
N LYS A 295 0.90 -4.47 14.98
CA LYS A 295 2.20 -4.67 14.32
C LYS A 295 3.08 -3.43 14.44
N VAL A 296 2.48 -2.25 14.35
CA VAL A 296 3.16 -0.96 14.56
C VAL A 296 3.67 -0.85 16.00
N HIS A 297 2.83 -1.18 16.99
CA HIS A 297 3.25 -1.22 18.39
C HIS A 297 4.36 -2.25 18.65
N TYR A 298 4.25 -3.44 18.09
CA TYR A 298 5.27 -4.49 18.19
C TYR A 298 6.61 -4.05 17.59
N ASN A 299 6.60 -3.40 16.43
CA ASN A 299 7.82 -2.91 15.78
C ASN A 299 8.48 -1.78 16.57
N TYR A 300 7.69 -0.86 17.13
CA TYR A 300 8.23 0.18 18.01
C TYR A 300 8.80 -0.41 19.31
N ALA A 301 8.12 -1.40 19.90
CA ALA A 301 8.61 -2.12 21.06
C ALA A 301 9.95 -2.84 20.79
N ASN A 302 10.12 -3.48 19.62
CA ASN A 302 11.40 -4.06 19.24
C ASN A 302 12.52 -3.02 19.18
N PHE A 303 12.25 -1.86 18.57
CA PHE A 303 13.22 -0.77 18.53
C PHE A 303 13.60 -0.25 19.93
N LEU A 304 12.61 -0.06 20.80
CA LEU A 304 12.83 0.36 22.19
C LEU A 304 13.63 -0.67 22.97
N LYS A 305 13.32 -1.95 22.79
CA LYS A 305 14.08 -3.06 23.36
C LYS A 305 15.54 -3.05 22.89
N ASP A 306 15.76 -2.89 21.59
CA ASP A 306 17.11 -2.81 21.01
C ASP A 306 17.88 -1.57 21.52
N SER A 307 17.15 -0.51 21.91
CA SER A 307 17.69 0.72 22.49
C SER A 307 17.80 0.69 24.02
N ALA A 308 17.66 -0.49 24.65
CA ALA A 308 17.68 -0.70 26.10
C ALA A 308 16.60 0.06 26.90
N ARG A 309 15.56 0.59 26.24
CA ARG A 309 14.40 1.26 26.85
C ARG A 309 13.32 0.22 27.19
N HIS A 310 13.64 -0.67 28.12
CA HIS A 310 12.86 -1.89 28.39
C HIS A 310 11.43 -1.62 28.90
N GLU A 311 11.24 -0.65 29.79
CA GLU A 311 9.91 -0.32 30.34
C GLU A 311 8.94 0.16 29.25
N GLU A 312 9.41 1.02 28.35
CA GLU A 312 8.62 1.51 27.20
C GLU A 312 8.35 0.38 26.19
N ALA A 313 9.32 -0.52 25.98
CA ALA A 313 9.13 -1.69 25.15
C ALA A 313 8.02 -2.60 25.70
N ILE A 314 8.02 -2.85 27.02
CA ILE A 314 6.97 -3.63 27.70
C ILE A 314 5.59 -2.98 27.50
N TYR A 315 5.48 -1.66 27.69
CA TYR A 315 4.24 -0.93 27.44
C TYR A 315 3.71 -1.16 26.02
N HIS A 316 4.57 -1.04 25.00
CA HIS A 316 4.15 -1.21 23.62
C HIS A 316 3.89 -2.68 23.23
N TYR A 317 4.63 -3.65 23.76
CA TYR A 317 4.27 -5.06 23.57
C TYR A 317 2.92 -5.42 24.21
N ASN A 318 2.62 -4.88 25.40
CA ASN A 318 1.32 -5.07 26.05
C ASN A 318 0.18 -4.46 25.22
N ASN A 319 0.39 -3.26 24.65
CA ASN A 319 -0.59 -2.69 23.71
C ASN A 319 -0.76 -3.54 22.46
N ALA A 320 0.33 -4.06 21.88
CA ALA A 320 0.25 -4.98 20.75
C ALA A 320 -0.54 -6.25 21.09
N LEU A 321 -0.36 -6.83 22.28
CA LEU A 321 -1.13 -8.00 22.73
C LEU A 321 -2.58 -7.67 23.10
N ARG A 322 -2.87 -6.46 23.57
CA ARG A 322 -4.25 -6.01 23.78
C ARG A 322 -5.02 -5.92 22.46
N LEU A 323 -4.36 -5.41 21.43
CA LEU A 323 -4.93 -5.28 20.08
C LEU A 323 -4.97 -6.61 19.34
N TYR A 324 -3.94 -7.46 19.53
CA TYR A 324 -3.85 -8.78 18.92
C TYR A 324 -3.36 -9.83 19.94
N PRO A 325 -4.28 -10.46 20.70
CA PRO A 325 -3.93 -11.42 21.76
C PRO A 325 -3.21 -12.68 21.28
N ARG A 326 -3.25 -13.00 19.99
CA ARG A 326 -2.58 -14.18 19.41
C ARG A 326 -1.22 -13.84 18.78
N HIS A 327 -0.55 -12.78 19.26
CA HIS A 327 0.77 -12.39 18.74
C HIS A 327 1.91 -13.15 19.42
N ALA A 328 2.22 -14.37 18.94
CA ALA A 328 3.27 -15.22 19.51
C ALA A 328 4.64 -14.52 19.66
N SER A 329 5.08 -13.76 18.64
CA SER A 329 6.36 -13.05 18.68
C SER A 329 6.43 -11.96 19.75
N ALA A 330 5.32 -11.26 20.01
CA ALA A 330 5.24 -10.22 21.04
C ALA A 330 5.30 -10.87 22.44
N MET A 331 4.59 -11.99 22.66
CA MET A 331 4.68 -12.77 23.90
C MET A 331 6.11 -13.26 24.16
N ASN A 332 6.76 -13.85 23.16
CA ASN A 332 8.15 -14.27 23.29
C ASN A 332 9.07 -13.10 23.67
N ASN A 333 8.88 -11.92 23.08
CA ASN A 333 9.72 -10.77 23.42
C ASN A 333 9.43 -10.19 24.81
N LEU A 334 8.18 -10.21 25.29
CA LEU A 334 7.87 -9.91 26.69
C LEU A 334 8.54 -10.90 27.65
N GLY A 335 8.53 -12.19 27.31
CA GLY A 335 9.23 -13.23 28.06
C GLY A 335 10.73 -12.94 28.26
N THR A 336 11.37 -12.28 27.27
CA THR A 336 12.78 -11.88 27.39
C THR A 336 13.02 -10.62 28.22
N LEU A 337 11.97 -9.85 28.50
CA LEU A 337 12.06 -8.58 29.22
C LEU A 337 11.55 -8.68 30.67
N THR A 338 10.80 -9.71 31.01
CA THR A 338 10.40 -9.95 32.40
C THR A 338 11.60 -10.35 33.26
N ARG A 339 11.54 -9.94 34.53
CA ARG A 339 12.51 -10.30 35.57
C ARG A 339 12.16 -11.63 36.25
N SER A 340 10.91 -12.08 36.15
CA SER A 340 10.44 -13.32 36.78
C SER A 340 10.63 -14.51 35.84
N PRO A 341 11.36 -15.56 36.25
CA PRO A 341 11.51 -16.76 35.43
C PRO A 341 10.17 -17.46 35.18
N ASP A 342 9.25 -17.44 36.15
CA ASP A 342 7.94 -18.09 36.01
C ASP A 342 7.06 -17.35 34.99
N GLU A 343 7.11 -16.02 35.01
CA GLU A 343 6.40 -15.19 34.03
C GLU A 343 7.00 -15.35 32.62
N ALA A 344 8.33 -15.48 32.53
CA ALA A 344 9.01 -15.72 31.27
C ALA A 344 8.59 -17.07 30.68
N GLU A 345 8.57 -18.13 31.49
CA GLU A 345 8.11 -19.45 31.10
C GLU A 345 6.66 -19.42 30.62
N HIS A 346 5.77 -18.74 31.34
CA HIS A 346 4.37 -18.57 30.96
C HIS A 346 4.23 -17.92 29.57
N TYR A 347 4.96 -16.81 29.32
CA TYR A 347 4.93 -16.16 28.02
C TYR A 347 5.48 -17.04 26.90
N TYR A 348 6.57 -17.78 27.13
CA TYR A 348 7.11 -18.69 26.12
C TYR A 348 6.15 -19.85 25.82
N ARG A 349 5.52 -20.44 26.84
CA ARG A 349 4.53 -21.51 26.65
C ARG A 349 3.32 -21.02 25.88
N LYS A 350 2.76 -19.85 26.23
CA LYS A 350 1.67 -19.24 25.46
C LYS A 350 2.04 -18.94 24.01
N ALA A 351 3.26 -18.46 23.76
CA ALA A 351 3.73 -18.25 22.39
C ALA A 351 3.77 -19.56 21.58
N LEU A 352 4.13 -20.68 22.23
CA LEU A 352 4.17 -22.02 21.63
C LEU A 352 2.79 -22.68 21.49
N GLU A 353 1.84 -22.37 22.37
CA GLU A 353 0.43 -22.75 22.20
C GLU A 353 -0.16 -22.12 20.94
N ILE A 354 0.20 -20.86 20.67
CA ILE A 354 -0.24 -20.15 19.46
C ILE A 354 0.50 -20.62 18.21
N ASN A 355 1.82 -20.81 18.31
CA ASN A 355 2.68 -21.28 17.22
C ASN A 355 3.70 -22.31 17.75
N PRO A 356 3.38 -23.62 17.62
CA PRO A 356 4.26 -24.70 18.11
C PRO A 356 5.65 -24.71 17.49
N HIS A 357 5.80 -24.16 16.27
CA HIS A 357 7.07 -24.09 15.53
C HIS A 357 7.77 -22.75 15.70
N HIS A 358 7.45 -21.97 16.73
CA HIS A 358 8.09 -20.68 16.98
C HIS A 358 9.52 -20.87 17.52
N ASN A 359 10.50 -21.00 16.62
CA ASN A 359 11.91 -21.32 16.92
C ASN A 359 12.52 -20.50 18.07
N ARG A 360 12.31 -19.17 18.09
CA ARG A 360 12.85 -18.30 19.17
C ARG A 360 12.25 -18.60 20.54
N ALA A 361 10.97 -19.00 20.59
CA ALA A 361 10.28 -19.29 21.85
C ALA A 361 10.71 -20.66 22.39
N LEU A 362 10.86 -21.66 21.52
CA LEU A 362 11.46 -22.96 21.88
C LEU A 362 12.88 -22.77 22.45
N PHE A 363 13.71 -21.99 21.76
CA PHE A 363 15.08 -21.72 22.20
C PHE A 363 15.13 -21.00 23.56
N ASN A 364 14.33 -19.95 23.73
CA ASN A 364 14.28 -19.19 24.98
C ASN A 364 13.75 -20.02 26.15
N LEU A 365 12.70 -20.81 25.93
CA LEU A 365 12.17 -21.73 26.94
C LEU A 365 13.21 -22.80 27.32
N GLY A 366 13.89 -23.39 26.33
CA GLY A 366 14.96 -24.37 26.58
C GLY A 366 16.09 -23.80 27.43
N ASN A 367 16.53 -22.58 27.14
CA ASN A 367 17.57 -21.89 27.91
C ASN A 367 17.12 -21.57 29.34
N LEU A 368 15.87 -21.13 29.52
CA LEU A 368 15.28 -20.85 30.82
C LEU A 368 15.25 -22.12 31.70
N LEU A 369 14.75 -23.22 31.16
CA LEU A 369 14.66 -24.51 31.88
C LEU A 369 16.04 -25.07 32.23
N LYS A 370 17.04 -24.93 31.33
CA LYS A 370 18.43 -25.31 31.60
C LYS A 370 19.02 -24.51 32.76
N SER A 371 18.79 -23.19 32.77
CA SER A 371 19.25 -22.30 33.85
C SER A 371 18.57 -22.62 35.19
N GLY A 372 17.26 -22.87 35.18
CA GLY A 372 16.49 -23.27 36.37
C GLY A 372 17.01 -24.56 37.00
N LYS A 373 17.27 -25.60 36.19
CA LYS A 373 17.89 -26.85 36.67
C LYS A 373 19.25 -26.60 37.32
N ASN A 374 20.10 -25.77 36.71
CA ASN A 374 21.42 -25.45 37.28
C ASN A 374 21.33 -24.71 38.62
N LYS A 375 20.37 -23.78 38.79
CA LYS A 375 20.13 -23.11 40.08
C LYS A 375 19.63 -24.08 41.14
N PHE A 376 18.68 -24.95 40.80
CA PHE A 376 18.19 -26.00 41.69
C PHE A 376 19.33 -26.91 42.18
N TRP A 377 20.18 -27.40 41.27
CA TRP A 377 21.33 -28.23 41.63
C TRP A 377 22.34 -27.51 42.53
N LYS A 378 22.64 -26.23 42.26
CA LYS A 378 23.53 -25.42 43.13
C LYS A 378 22.94 -25.21 44.52
N SER A 379 21.64 -24.93 44.62
CA SER A 379 20.93 -24.80 45.91
C SER A 379 20.96 -26.11 46.70
N CYS A 380 20.72 -27.25 46.03
CA CYS A 380 20.82 -28.58 46.65
C CYS A 380 22.24 -28.93 47.10
N MET A 381 23.29 -28.39 46.47
CA MET A 381 24.67 -28.58 46.91
C MET A 381 25.09 -27.65 48.05
N GLN A 382 24.56 -26.42 48.09
CA GLN A 382 24.82 -25.46 49.18
C GLN A 382 24.04 -25.79 50.46
N GLY A 383 22.88 -26.45 50.34
CA GLY A 383 22.08 -26.92 51.47
C GLY A 383 22.55 -28.24 52.10
N ARG A 384 23.63 -28.85 51.61
CA ARG A 384 24.23 -30.01 52.29
C ARG A 384 25.11 -29.53 53.44
N PRO A 385 24.95 -30.06 54.67
CA PRO A 385 25.92 -29.80 55.72
C PRO A 385 27.31 -30.24 55.24
N LYS A 386 28.35 -29.43 55.50
CA LYS A 386 29.73 -29.84 55.23
C LYS A 386 29.97 -31.17 55.96
N PRO A 387 30.52 -32.19 55.29
CA PRO A 387 30.85 -33.44 55.97
C PRO A 387 31.81 -33.12 57.13
N PRO A 388 31.65 -33.75 58.30
CA PRO A 388 32.44 -33.47 59.51
C PRO A 388 33.94 -33.83 59.38
N TRP A 389 34.39 -34.23 58.19
CA TRP A 389 35.74 -34.68 57.91
C TRP A 389 36.34 -33.81 56.80
N GLY A 390 36.86 -32.64 57.19
CA GLY A 390 37.82 -31.86 56.42
C GLY A 390 39.09 -31.66 57.24
N PRO A 391 40.29 -31.78 56.65
CA PRO A 391 41.54 -31.60 57.40
C PRO A 391 41.66 -30.16 57.91
N LYS A 392 42.18 -30.03 59.14
CA LYS A 392 42.38 -28.77 59.86
C LYS A 392 43.32 -27.81 59.14
#